data_AF-A0A1Q7KA30-F1
#
_entry.id   AF-A0A1Q7KA30-F1
#
_cell.length_a   1.000
_cell.length_b   1.000
_cell.length_c   1.000
_cell.angle_alpha   90.00
_cell.angle_beta   90.00
_cell.angle_gamma   90.00
#
_symmetry.space_group_name_H-M   'P 1'
#
loop_
_entity.id
_entity.type
_entity.pdbx_description
1 polymer ?
#
loop_
_entity_poly.entity_id
_entity_poly.type
_entity_poly.pdbx_seq_one_letter_code
_entity_poly.pdbx_strand_id
1 'polypeptide(L)'
;MVRDSDNGGSAILTATTANNNPDDPNLKTLLDFKKVVVEEQKSGEKKIEEINTQLEGVKKHIDEERIQLDDLRSKLKQVNKEKDAEYPKFMELRNNIIDTKNQMRSLDDKVAAAAAKSRKERSDMHSLQKSFEQIERDIQTKKLSKDEERKLVARSKEIAKKLHALKTMNKKEDRYRTMSTQYDHLKDQVNRIFKLKEDYGNKIGKLKESLDNLVNQRESLYDERRKVIHTVREAGAKLEMIETQVNAIAFKKSRMQAAEHRHRKQREIDDRRVARHEAVQERAKRDKEYQERWNALKEAALKKMSSGEKLTFDEMKLIFGDSSSE
;
A
#
# COMPACT_ATOMS: atom_id res chain seq x y z
N MET A 1 7.79 37.96 7.10
CA MET A 1 6.51 38.55 7.53
C MET A 1 5.71 37.45 8.21
N VAL A 2 5.75 37.45 9.54
CA VAL A 2 5.02 36.52 10.40
C VAL A 2 3.58 37.01 10.47
N ARG A 3 2.62 36.16 10.12
CA ARG A 3 1.20 36.38 10.39
C ARG A 3 0.76 35.31 11.38
N ASP A 4 0.75 35.71 12.64
CA ASP A 4 -0.08 35.12 13.68
C ASP A 4 -1.55 35.33 13.30
N SER A 5 -2.34 34.25 13.32
CA SER A 5 -3.80 34.32 13.28
C SER A 5 -4.38 33.12 14.02
N ASP A 6 -4.81 33.43 15.24
CA ASP A 6 -5.92 32.84 15.99
C ASP A 6 -5.95 31.33 16.21
N ASN A 7 -5.28 30.99 17.30
CA ASN A 7 -5.57 29.86 18.17
C ASN A 7 -7.03 29.96 18.67
N GLY A 8 -7.96 29.33 17.97
CA GLY A 8 -9.33 29.11 18.43
C GLY A 8 -9.32 28.25 19.68
N GLY A 9 -9.37 28.91 20.85
CA GLY A 9 -9.44 28.27 22.16
C GLY A 9 -10.68 27.39 22.25
N SER A 10 -10.48 26.09 22.05
CA SER A 10 -11.44 25.08 22.49
C SER A 10 -11.44 25.14 24.02
N ALA A 11 -12.47 25.79 24.58
CA ALA A 11 -12.70 25.79 26.01
C ALA A 11 -12.97 24.36 26.45
N ILE A 12 -11.92 23.68 26.93
CA ILE A 12 -12.03 22.43 27.68
C ILE A 12 -12.71 22.81 29.00
N LEU A 13 -14.04 22.79 28.97
CA LEU A 13 -14.85 22.73 30.18
C LEU A 13 -14.50 21.41 30.86
N THR A 14 -13.56 21.48 31.80
CA THR A 14 -13.33 20.46 32.80
C THR A 14 -14.58 20.43 33.67
N ALA A 15 -15.55 19.62 33.23
CA ALA A 15 -16.71 19.26 34.01
C ALA A 15 -16.20 18.48 35.23
N THR A 16 -16.09 19.18 36.35
CA THR A 16 -15.93 18.62 37.68
C THR A 16 -16.90 17.45 37.85
N THR A 17 -16.34 16.27 38.04
CA THR A 17 -16.98 15.03 38.45
C THR A 17 -17.67 15.23 39.79
N ALA A 18 -18.91 15.69 39.77
CA ALA A 18 -19.76 15.80 40.96
C ALA A 18 -21.08 15.04 40.73
N ASN A 19 -21.22 13.92 41.45
CA ASN A 19 -22.43 13.11 41.62
C ASN A 19 -22.97 12.37 40.37
N ASN A 20 -22.23 11.33 39.99
CA ASN A 20 -22.79 10.17 39.31
C ASN A 20 -23.71 9.40 40.28
N ASN A 21 -25.02 9.65 40.18
CA ASN A 21 -25.99 8.62 40.53
C ASN A 21 -26.04 7.67 39.32
N PRO A 22 -25.58 6.41 39.44
CA PRO A 22 -25.40 5.47 38.32
C PRO A 22 -26.70 4.78 37.86
N ASP A 23 -27.85 5.16 38.42
CA ASP A 23 -29.09 4.38 38.33
C ASP A 23 -30.08 4.85 37.24
N ASP A 24 -29.65 5.63 36.24
CA ASP A 24 -30.45 5.81 35.03
C ASP A 24 -30.06 4.73 34.00
N PRO A 25 -30.82 3.63 33.88
CA PRO A 25 -30.49 2.51 32.99
C PRO A 25 -30.37 2.93 31.53
N ASN A 26 -31.04 4.01 31.11
CA ASN A 26 -30.95 4.54 29.76
C ASN A 26 -29.63 5.27 29.53
N LEU A 27 -29.15 6.04 30.51
CA LEU A 27 -27.84 6.69 30.43
C LEU A 27 -26.71 5.66 30.40
N LYS A 28 -26.79 4.62 31.23
CA LYS A 28 -25.81 3.53 31.24
C LYS A 28 -25.75 2.82 29.89
N THR A 29 -26.91 2.43 29.34
CA THR A 29 -26.99 1.81 28.01
C THR A 29 -26.42 2.71 26.91
N LEU A 30 -26.67 4.01 26.98
CA LEU A 30 -26.17 4.98 26.00
C LEU A 30 -24.64 5.17 26.09
N LEU A 31 -24.07 5.14 27.30
CA LEU A 31 -22.62 5.18 27.51
C LEU A 31 -21.92 3.89 27.06
N ASP A 32 -22.54 2.74 27.30
CA ASP A 32 -22.04 1.45 26.81
C ASP A 32 -22.07 1.41 25.27
N PHE A 33 -23.15 1.90 24.65
CA PHE A 33 -23.23 2.05 23.21
C PHE A 33 -22.18 3.04 22.67
N LYS A 34 -21.96 4.18 23.36
CA LYS A 34 -20.88 5.13 23.02
C LYS A 34 -19.54 4.41 22.95
N LYS A 35 -19.22 3.57 23.94
CA LYS A 35 -17.96 2.84 24.00
C LYS A 35 -17.79 1.90 22.80
N VAL A 36 -18.83 1.15 22.46
CA VAL A 36 -18.82 0.25 21.29
C VAL A 36 -18.57 1.03 20.00
N VAL A 37 -19.26 2.15 19.79
CA VAL A 37 -19.09 2.96 18.56
C VAL A 37 -17.71 3.62 18.51
N VAL A 38 -17.14 4.04 19.66
CA VAL A 38 -15.74 4.52 19.71
C VAL A 38 -14.76 3.43 19.31
N GLU A 39 -14.97 2.19 19.77
CA GLU A 39 -14.14 1.05 19.39
C GLU A 39 -14.28 0.71 17.90
N GLU A 40 -15.50 0.77 17.34
CA GLU A 40 -15.78 0.62 15.91
C GLU A 40 -15.03 1.68 15.09
N GLN A 41 -15.11 2.95 15.49
CA GLN A 41 -14.42 4.06 14.82
C GLN A 41 -12.89 3.85 14.84
N LYS A 42 -12.31 3.56 16.01
CA LYS A 42 -10.86 3.32 16.15
C LYS A 42 -10.39 2.12 15.33
N SER A 43 -11.18 1.04 15.32
CA SER A 43 -10.88 -0.14 14.51
C SER A 43 -10.90 0.19 13.02
N GLY A 44 -11.87 0.99 12.57
CA GLY A 44 -11.94 1.44 11.18
C GLY A 44 -10.78 2.36 10.80
N GLU A 45 -10.39 3.30 11.68
CA GLU A 45 -9.23 4.18 11.48
C GLU A 45 -7.93 3.38 11.35
N LYS A 46 -7.71 2.38 12.22
CA LYS A 46 -6.57 1.47 12.12
C LYS A 46 -6.57 0.71 10.81
N LYS A 47 -7.73 0.21 10.38
CA LYS A 47 -7.86 -0.50 9.10
C LYS A 47 -7.56 0.42 7.90
N ILE A 48 -7.94 1.70 7.96
CA ILE A 48 -7.55 2.68 6.92
C ILE A 48 -6.03 2.85 6.85
N GLU A 49 -5.35 2.91 8.00
CA GLU A 49 -3.90 3.02 8.08
C GLU A 49 -3.18 1.77 7.52
N GLU A 50 -3.69 0.59 7.84
CA GLU A 50 -3.22 -0.68 7.27
C GLU A 50 -3.36 -0.70 5.74
N ILE A 51 -4.52 -0.30 5.21
CA ILE A 51 -4.75 -0.21 3.76
C ILE A 51 -3.84 0.85 3.11
N ASN A 52 -3.59 1.99 3.76
CA ASN A 52 -2.65 3.00 3.24
C ASN A 52 -1.24 2.43 3.13
N THR A 53 -0.81 1.65 4.13
CA THR A 53 0.51 1.00 4.14
C THR A 53 0.62 -0.02 3.00
N GLN A 54 -0.43 -0.82 2.78
CA GLN A 54 -0.48 -1.77 1.66
C GLN A 54 -0.48 -1.05 0.31
N LEU A 55 -1.26 0.03 0.16
CA LEU A 55 -1.28 0.84 -1.06
C LEU A 55 0.09 1.42 -1.40
N GLU A 56 0.84 1.88 -0.40
CA GLU A 56 2.20 2.40 -0.60
C GLU A 56 3.16 1.28 -1.04
N GLY A 57 3.06 0.09 -0.43
CA GLY A 57 3.81 -1.08 -0.86
C GLY A 57 3.53 -1.47 -2.31
N VAL A 58 2.24 -1.55 -2.69
CA VAL A 58 1.84 -1.90 -4.06
C VAL A 58 2.29 -0.83 -5.06
N LYS A 59 2.21 0.47 -4.73
CA LYS A 59 2.70 1.54 -5.60
C LYS A 59 4.20 1.42 -5.87
N LYS A 60 5.00 1.21 -4.82
CA LYS A 60 6.45 0.99 -4.97
C LYS A 60 6.74 -0.20 -5.87
N HIS A 61 6.02 -1.30 -5.68
CA HIS A 61 6.21 -2.48 -6.49
C HIS A 61 5.83 -2.26 -7.98
N ILE A 62 4.74 -1.52 -8.24
CA ILE A 62 4.37 -1.10 -9.61
C ILE A 62 5.49 -0.27 -10.25
N ASP A 63 6.09 0.66 -9.51
CA ASP A 63 7.16 1.52 -10.03
C ASP A 63 8.44 0.71 -10.31
N GLU A 64 8.81 -0.23 -9.42
CA GLU A 64 9.91 -1.16 -9.63
C GLU A 64 9.71 -2.03 -10.89
N GLU A 65 8.53 -2.62 -11.06
CA GLU A 65 8.22 -3.42 -12.24
C GLU A 65 8.21 -2.59 -13.53
N ARG A 66 7.76 -1.34 -13.48
CA ARG A 66 7.84 -0.40 -14.64
C ARG A 66 9.29 -0.13 -15.03
N ILE A 67 10.16 0.12 -14.06
CA ILE A 67 11.59 0.30 -14.31
C ILE A 67 12.20 -0.95 -14.96
N GLN A 68 11.90 -2.13 -14.42
CA GLN A 68 12.36 -3.39 -15.00
C GLN A 68 11.81 -3.63 -16.41
N LEU A 69 10.55 -3.29 -16.65
CA LEU A 69 9.91 -3.39 -17.96
C LEU A 69 10.59 -2.51 -19.00
N ASP A 70 10.93 -1.27 -18.64
CA ASP A 70 11.61 -0.34 -19.55
C ASP A 70 13.07 -0.72 -19.80
N ASP A 71 13.78 -1.28 -18.82
CA ASP A 71 15.12 -1.87 -19.02
C ASP A 71 15.06 -3.06 -20.00
N LEU A 72 14.11 -3.98 -19.81
CA LEU A 72 13.93 -5.12 -20.71
C LEU A 72 13.51 -4.70 -22.12
N ARG A 73 12.65 -3.68 -22.26
CA ARG A 73 12.30 -3.08 -23.56
C ARG A 73 13.52 -2.48 -24.25
N SER A 74 14.40 -1.82 -23.50
CA SER A 74 15.64 -1.25 -24.01
C SER A 74 16.59 -2.36 -24.49
N LYS A 75 16.74 -3.43 -23.72
CA LYS A 75 17.51 -4.63 -24.11
C LYS A 75 16.92 -5.31 -25.34
N LEU A 76 15.60 -5.47 -25.42
CA LEU A 76 14.93 -6.04 -26.60
C LEU A 76 15.13 -5.16 -27.85
N LYS A 77 15.09 -3.84 -27.69
CA LYS A 77 15.40 -2.90 -28.79
C LYS A 77 16.83 -3.06 -29.28
N GLN A 78 17.79 -3.24 -28.37
CA GLN A 78 19.19 -3.50 -28.72
C GLN A 78 19.34 -4.83 -29.49
N VAL A 79 18.73 -5.91 -29.00
CA VAL A 79 18.73 -7.22 -29.69
C VAL A 79 18.09 -7.13 -31.07
N ASN A 80 17.00 -6.36 -31.23
CA ASN A 80 16.38 -6.15 -32.53
C ASN A 80 17.31 -5.40 -33.50
N LYS A 81 18.05 -4.39 -33.03
CA LYS A 81 19.07 -3.72 -33.85
C LYS A 81 20.18 -4.69 -34.29
N GLU A 82 20.65 -5.54 -33.38
CA GLU A 82 21.65 -6.58 -33.69
C GLU A 82 21.10 -7.58 -34.72
N LYS A 83 19.84 -8.01 -34.56
CA LYS A 83 19.15 -8.86 -35.53
C LYS A 83 19.09 -8.18 -36.90
N ASP A 84 18.68 -6.92 -36.97
CA ASP A 84 18.56 -6.19 -38.23
C ASP A 84 19.93 -5.94 -38.90
N ALA A 85 21.02 -5.89 -38.13
CA ALA A 85 22.38 -5.78 -38.65
C ALA A 85 22.97 -7.11 -39.12
N GLU A 86 22.71 -8.22 -38.41
CA GLU A 86 23.36 -9.51 -38.65
C GLU A 86 22.54 -10.44 -39.57
N TYR A 87 21.22 -10.34 -39.54
CA TYR A 87 20.35 -11.21 -40.35
C TYR A 87 20.51 -10.99 -41.87
N PRO A 88 20.66 -9.75 -42.39
CA PRO A 88 20.96 -9.54 -43.81
C PRO A 88 22.29 -10.18 -44.22
N LYS A 89 23.35 -9.98 -43.41
CA LYS A 89 24.66 -10.60 -43.65
C LYS A 89 24.57 -12.13 -43.69
N PHE A 90 23.75 -12.70 -42.81
CA PHE A 90 23.50 -14.14 -42.77
C PHE A 90 22.82 -14.64 -44.06
N MET A 91 21.82 -13.91 -44.54
CA MET A 91 21.11 -14.24 -45.78
C MET A 91 22.01 -14.08 -47.02
N GLU A 92 22.81 -13.02 -47.08
CA GLU A 92 23.80 -12.81 -48.14
C GLU A 92 24.84 -13.93 -48.16
N LEU A 93 25.43 -14.27 -47.01
CA LEU A 93 26.43 -15.33 -46.93
C LEU A 93 25.83 -16.70 -47.29
N ARG A 94 24.58 -16.97 -46.89
CA ARG A 94 23.83 -18.16 -47.30
C ARG A 94 23.69 -18.24 -48.82
N ASN A 95 23.28 -17.14 -49.46
CA ASN A 95 23.14 -17.08 -50.91
C ASN A 95 24.50 -17.27 -51.61
N ASN A 96 25.55 -16.60 -51.12
CA ASN A 96 26.90 -16.73 -51.65
C ASN A 96 27.42 -18.18 -51.55
N ILE A 97 27.10 -18.90 -50.46
CA ILE A 97 27.44 -20.33 -50.32
C ILE A 97 26.71 -21.19 -51.34
N ILE A 98 25.41 -20.94 -51.56
CA ILE A 98 24.61 -21.65 -52.56
C ILE A 98 25.20 -21.42 -53.96
N ASP A 99 25.52 -20.18 -54.30
CA ASP A 99 26.12 -19.82 -55.59
C ASP A 99 27.50 -20.47 -55.78
N THR A 100 28.35 -20.41 -54.74
CA THR A 100 29.67 -21.07 -54.77
C THR A 100 29.53 -22.58 -54.93
N LYS A 101 28.58 -23.20 -54.22
CA LYS A 101 28.27 -24.63 -54.36
C LYS A 101 27.79 -24.98 -55.77
N ASN A 102 26.93 -24.17 -56.37
CA ASN A 102 26.46 -24.35 -57.74
C ASN A 102 27.59 -24.16 -58.77
N GLN A 103 28.51 -23.23 -58.54
CA GLN A 103 29.71 -23.04 -59.36
C GLN A 103 30.69 -24.22 -59.26
N MET A 104 30.80 -24.86 -58.09
CA MET A 104 31.59 -26.10 -57.95
C MET A 104 30.92 -27.26 -58.70
N ARG A 105 29.60 -27.41 -58.54
CA ARG A 105 28.83 -28.48 -59.20
C ARG A 105 28.85 -28.38 -60.74
N SER A 106 28.73 -27.18 -61.30
CA SER A 106 28.80 -27.00 -62.76
C SER A 106 30.19 -27.26 -63.37
N LEU A 107 31.26 -27.25 -62.57
CA LEU A 107 32.58 -27.69 -62.98
C LEU A 107 32.73 -29.22 -62.89
N ASP A 108 32.14 -29.84 -61.88
CA ASP A 108 32.07 -31.30 -61.74
C ASP A 108 31.21 -31.96 -62.82
N ASP A 109 30.13 -31.31 -63.28
CA ASP A 109 29.32 -31.81 -64.40
C ASP A 109 30.10 -31.77 -65.74
N LYS A 110 31.17 -30.97 -65.84
CA LYS A 110 32.14 -31.02 -66.95
C LYS A 110 33.28 -32.02 -66.72
N VAL A 111 33.44 -32.56 -65.51
CA VAL A 111 34.49 -33.50 -65.11
C VAL A 111 33.87 -34.54 -64.17
N ALA A 112 33.13 -35.48 -64.74
CA ALA A 112 32.31 -36.43 -63.98
C ALA A 112 33.01 -37.12 -62.78
N ALA A 113 32.18 -37.36 -61.76
CA ALA A 113 32.33 -38.24 -60.58
C ALA A 113 33.07 -37.67 -59.34
N ALA A 114 32.29 -37.37 -58.29
CA ALA A 114 32.69 -37.15 -56.89
C ALA A 114 32.05 -38.25 -56.01
N ALA A 115 32.74 -38.91 -55.07
CA ALA A 115 33.06 -38.33 -53.77
C ALA A 115 34.33 -38.93 -53.11
N ALA A 116 35.10 -39.76 -53.83
CA ALA A 116 36.36 -40.35 -53.33
C ALA A 116 37.63 -39.55 -53.68
N LYS A 117 37.48 -38.37 -54.32
CA LYS A 117 38.56 -37.69 -55.07
C LYS A 117 39.36 -36.62 -54.32
N SER A 118 38.84 -35.98 -53.27
CA SER A 118 39.54 -34.83 -52.62
C SER A 118 40.95 -35.15 -52.08
N ARG A 119 41.19 -36.35 -51.53
CA ARG A 119 42.55 -36.78 -51.13
C ARG A 119 43.41 -37.23 -52.31
N LYS A 120 42.79 -37.83 -53.34
CA LYS A 120 43.47 -38.33 -54.54
C LYS A 120 43.90 -37.17 -55.45
N GLU A 121 43.10 -36.11 -55.55
CA GLU A 121 43.37 -34.91 -56.36
C GLU A 121 44.53 -34.07 -55.81
N ARG A 122 44.72 -34.00 -54.48
CA ARG A 122 45.90 -33.35 -53.89
C ARG A 122 47.19 -34.14 -54.19
N SER A 123 47.12 -35.46 -54.12
CA SER A 123 48.21 -36.36 -54.54
C SER A 123 48.47 -36.26 -56.04
N ASP A 124 47.41 -36.14 -56.85
CA ASP A 124 47.49 -35.99 -58.30
C ASP A 124 48.04 -34.63 -58.72
N MET A 125 47.74 -33.54 -58.00
CA MET A 125 48.32 -32.23 -58.29
C MET A 125 49.85 -32.22 -58.10
N HIS A 126 50.34 -32.81 -56.99
CA HIS A 126 51.77 -32.89 -56.72
C HIS A 126 52.50 -33.87 -57.66
N SER A 127 51.87 -35.00 -58.00
CA SER A 127 52.43 -35.95 -58.96
C SER A 127 52.45 -35.38 -60.39
N LEU A 128 51.38 -34.68 -60.81
CA LEU A 128 51.31 -33.99 -62.10
C LEU A 128 52.36 -32.89 -62.19
N GLN A 129 52.57 -32.11 -61.12
CA GLN A 129 53.61 -31.08 -61.04
C GLN A 129 55.01 -31.70 -61.24
N LYS A 130 55.34 -32.78 -60.53
CA LYS A 130 56.61 -33.51 -60.72
C LYS A 130 56.77 -34.06 -62.14
N SER A 131 55.69 -34.61 -62.70
CA SER A 131 55.72 -35.16 -64.07
C SER A 131 55.89 -34.07 -65.13
N PHE A 132 55.31 -32.90 -64.91
CA PHE A 132 55.44 -31.72 -65.77
C PHE A 132 56.90 -31.25 -65.80
N GLU A 133 57.49 -31.06 -64.62
CA GLU A 133 58.89 -30.65 -64.45
C GLU A 133 59.88 -31.68 -65.03
N GLN A 134 59.55 -32.98 -64.96
CA GLN A 134 60.36 -34.03 -65.58
C GLN A 134 60.27 -33.99 -67.12
N ILE A 135 59.07 -33.78 -67.68
CA ILE A 135 58.88 -33.70 -69.13
C ILE A 135 59.55 -32.44 -69.69
N GLU A 136 59.47 -31.29 -69.01
CA GLU A 136 60.19 -30.08 -69.41
C GLU A 136 61.71 -30.30 -69.41
N ARG A 137 62.25 -30.93 -68.35
CA ARG A 137 63.67 -31.29 -68.29
C ARG A 137 64.06 -32.25 -69.41
N ASP A 138 63.25 -33.27 -69.69
CA ASP A 138 63.51 -34.24 -70.75
C ASP A 138 63.54 -33.57 -72.13
N ILE A 139 62.60 -32.65 -72.42
CA ILE A 139 62.57 -31.87 -73.67
C ILE A 139 63.83 -30.99 -73.81
N GLN A 140 64.30 -30.38 -72.72
CA GLN A 140 65.45 -29.45 -72.75
C GLN A 140 66.81 -30.16 -72.79
N THR A 141 66.92 -31.35 -72.18
CA THR A 141 68.22 -31.97 -71.90
C THR A 141 68.50 -33.25 -72.70
N LYS A 142 67.47 -33.93 -73.23
CA LYS A 142 67.65 -35.17 -74.00
C LYS A 142 67.69 -34.87 -75.50
N LYS A 143 68.58 -35.55 -76.23
CA LYS A 143 68.57 -35.57 -77.70
C LYS A 143 67.43 -36.46 -78.18
N LEU A 144 66.28 -35.85 -78.44
CA LEU A 144 65.04 -36.52 -78.86
C LEU A 144 64.90 -36.49 -80.39
N SER A 145 64.21 -37.48 -80.96
CA SER A 145 63.74 -37.38 -82.34
C SER A 145 62.60 -36.35 -82.44
N LYS A 146 62.39 -35.78 -83.62
CA LYS A 146 61.32 -34.79 -83.88
C LYS A 146 59.93 -35.29 -83.45
N ASP A 147 59.66 -36.58 -83.61
CA ASP A 147 58.36 -37.17 -83.26
C ASP A 147 58.23 -37.43 -81.75
N GLU A 148 59.31 -37.79 -81.06
CA GLU A 148 59.32 -37.93 -79.60
C GLU A 148 59.19 -36.58 -78.90
N GLU A 149 59.88 -35.56 -79.41
CA GLU A 149 59.74 -34.18 -78.94
C GLU A 149 58.30 -33.68 -79.10
N ARG A 150 57.68 -33.90 -80.27
CA ARG A 150 56.26 -33.57 -80.50
C ARG A 150 55.32 -34.27 -79.51
N LYS A 151 55.55 -35.56 -79.22
CA LYS A 151 54.77 -36.33 -78.24
C LYS A 151 54.93 -35.80 -76.82
N LEU A 152 56.16 -35.49 -76.39
CA LEU A 152 56.44 -34.94 -75.06
C LEU A 152 55.86 -33.53 -74.90
N VAL A 153 55.96 -32.67 -75.92
CA VAL A 153 55.34 -31.33 -75.92
C VAL A 153 53.81 -31.40 -75.83
N ALA A 154 53.18 -32.31 -76.58
CA ALA A 154 51.74 -32.52 -76.51
C ALA A 154 51.31 -32.97 -75.09
N ARG A 155 52.06 -33.91 -74.50
CA ARG A 155 51.82 -34.41 -73.14
C ARG A 155 52.05 -33.32 -72.08
N SER A 156 53.08 -32.49 -72.23
CA SER A 156 53.35 -31.32 -71.37
C SER A 156 52.18 -30.34 -71.40
N LYS A 157 51.68 -29.98 -72.60
CA LYS A 157 50.50 -29.11 -72.75
C LYS A 157 49.25 -29.70 -72.09
N GLU A 158 49.04 -31.00 -72.20
CA GLU A 158 47.92 -31.69 -71.55
C GLU A 158 48.04 -31.66 -70.03
N ILE A 159 49.23 -31.96 -69.49
CA ILE A 159 49.50 -31.92 -68.06
C ILE A 159 49.34 -30.49 -67.52
N ALA A 160 49.85 -29.48 -68.22
CA ALA A 160 49.68 -28.07 -67.84
C ALA A 160 48.20 -27.66 -67.75
N LYS A 161 47.38 -28.07 -68.74
CA LYS A 161 45.92 -27.82 -68.72
C LYS A 161 45.24 -28.50 -67.53
N LYS A 162 45.55 -29.77 -67.26
CA LYS A 162 45.00 -30.52 -66.12
C LYS A 162 45.41 -29.89 -64.79
N LEU A 163 46.67 -29.48 -64.67
CA LEU A 163 47.23 -28.87 -63.47
C LEU A 163 46.62 -27.48 -63.20
N HIS A 164 46.39 -26.68 -64.25
CA HIS A 164 45.66 -25.41 -64.13
C HIS A 164 44.21 -25.62 -63.68
N ALA A 165 43.51 -26.60 -64.25
CA ALA A 165 42.14 -26.94 -63.85
C ALA A 165 42.04 -27.37 -62.39
N LEU A 166 42.93 -28.26 -61.94
CA LEU A 166 43.03 -28.69 -60.54
C LEU A 166 43.36 -27.53 -59.58
N LYS A 167 44.32 -26.66 -59.93
CA LYS A 167 44.63 -25.45 -59.14
C LYS A 167 43.43 -24.52 -59.01
N THR A 168 42.62 -24.40 -60.07
CA THR A 168 41.41 -23.57 -60.06
C THR A 168 40.31 -24.17 -59.18
N MET A 169 40.13 -25.49 -59.25
CA MET A 169 39.17 -26.23 -58.43
C MET A 169 39.51 -26.13 -56.94
N ASN A 170 40.78 -26.37 -56.57
CA ASN A 170 41.23 -26.32 -55.18
C ASN A 170 41.05 -24.92 -54.56
N LYS A 171 41.35 -23.84 -55.31
CA LYS A 171 41.07 -22.46 -54.88
C LYS A 171 39.58 -22.20 -54.61
N LYS A 172 38.67 -22.81 -55.38
CA LYS A 172 37.22 -22.68 -55.17
C LYS A 172 36.77 -23.49 -53.95
N GLU A 173 37.33 -24.68 -53.74
CA GLU A 173 37.08 -25.49 -52.54
C GLU A 173 37.52 -24.75 -51.26
N ASP A 174 38.70 -24.13 -51.26
CA ASP A 174 39.19 -23.35 -50.12
C ASP A 174 38.30 -22.14 -49.81
N ARG A 175 37.81 -21.44 -50.85
CA ARG A 175 36.82 -20.37 -50.70
C ARG A 175 35.52 -20.88 -50.09
N TYR A 176 35.00 -22.00 -50.58
CA TYR A 176 33.80 -22.63 -50.03
C TYR A 176 33.98 -23.02 -48.56
N ARG A 177 35.10 -23.64 -48.18
CA ARG A 177 35.41 -23.99 -46.79
C ARG A 177 35.45 -22.77 -45.88
N THR A 178 36.09 -21.70 -46.35
CA THR A 178 36.17 -20.43 -45.60
C THR A 178 34.79 -19.83 -45.38
N MET A 179 33.99 -19.72 -46.45
CA MET A 179 32.62 -19.19 -46.36
C MET A 179 31.71 -20.07 -45.50
N SER A 180 31.83 -21.40 -45.58
CA SER A 180 31.07 -22.33 -44.74
C SER A 180 31.36 -22.11 -43.26
N THR A 181 32.63 -21.92 -42.90
CA THR A 181 33.02 -21.65 -41.51
C THR A 181 32.46 -20.32 -41.00
N GLN A 182 32.50 -19.28 -41.85
CA GLN A 182 31.89 -17.98 -41.53
C GLN A 182 30.36 -18.09 -41.36
N TYR A 183 29.72 -18.91 -42.19
CA TYR A 183 28.28 -19.13 -42.12
C TYR A 183 27.87 -19.84 -40.85
N ASP A 184 28.61 -20.86 -40.42
CA ASP A 184 28.31 -21.55 -39.15
C ASP A 184 28.45 -20.60 -37.97
N HIS A 185 29.49 -19.75 -37.96
CA HIS A 185 29.66 -18.72 -36.92
C HIS A 185 28.48 -17.72 -36.90
N LEU A 186 28.09 -17.23 -38.07
CA LEU A 186 27.02 -16.24 -38.21
C LEU A 186 25.64 -16.85 -37.92
N LYS A 187 25.43 -18.12 -38.28
CA LYS A 187 24.25 -18.92 -37.93
C LYS A 187 24.10 -19.02 -36.41
N ASP A 188 25.18 -19.34 -35.70
CA ASP A 188 25.17 -19.41 -34.24
C ASP A 188 24.88 -18.04 -33.61
N GLN A 189 25.44 -16.97 -34.16
CA GLN A 189 25.15 -15.60 -33.72
C GLN A 189 23.68 -15.23 -33.93
N VAL A 190 23.12 -15.49 -35.10
CA VAL A 190 21.70 -15.24 -35.41
C VAL A 190 20.79 -16.07 -34.50
N ASN A 191 21.10 -17.35 -34.28
CA ASN A 191 20.35 -18.21 -33.37
C ASN A 191 20.36 -17.69 -31.93
N ARG A 192 21.51 -17.18 -31.45
CA ARG A 192 21.60 -16.53 -30.13
C ARG A 192 20.73 -15.28 -30.05
N ILE A 193 20.74 -14.44 -31.09
CA ILE A 193 19.91 -13.23 -31.16
C ILE A 193 18.42 -13.58 -31.09
N PHE A 194 17.97 -14.60 -31.83
CA PHE A 194 16.56 -15.02 -31.79
C PHE A 194 16.16 -15.56 -30.41
N LYS A 195 17.01 -16.36 -29.76
CA LYS A 195 16.77 -16.82 -28.38
C LYS A 195 16.67 -15.66 -27.39
N LEU A 196 17.60 -14.71 -27.44
CA LEU A 196 17.56 -13.52 -26.58
C LEU A 196 16.30 -12.68 -26.81
N LYS A 197 15.87 -12.54 -28.07
CA LYS A 197 14.63 -11.83 -28.42
C LYS A 197 13.41 -12.51 -27.80
N GLU A 198 13.33 -13.83 -27.90
CA GLU A 198 12.27 -14.64 -27.29
C GLU A 198 12.29 -14.54 -25.77
N ASP A 199 13.45 -14.71 -25.14
CA ASP A 199 13.61 -14.62 -23.69
C ASP A 199 13.18 -13.25 -23.13
N TYR A 200 13.60 -12.15 -23.77
CA TYR A 200 13.18 -10.81 -23.37
C TYR A 200 11.69 -10.59 -23.63
N GLY A 201 11.15 -11.09 -24.75
CA GLY A 201 9.71 -11.07 -25.04
C GLY A 201 8.89 -11.75 -23.96
N ASN A 202 9.30 -12.94 -23.53
CA ASN A 202 8.66 -13.72 -22.48
C ASN A 202 8.73 -13.02 -21.11
N LYS A 203 9.90 -12.47 -20.75
CA LYS A 203 10.06 -11.70 -19.50
C LYS A 203 9.19 -10.45 -19.48
N ILE A 204 9.13 -9.71 -20.59
CA ILE A 204 8.25 -8.55 -20.76
C ILE A 204 6.78 -8.96 -20.62
N GLY A 205 6.38 -10.07 -21.22
CA GLY A 205 5.01 -10.61 -21.09
C GLY A 205 4.63 -10.87 -19.64
N LYS A 206 5.48 -11.59 -18.90
CA LYS A 206 5.26 -11.89 -17.47
C LYS A 206 5.19 -10.63 -16.60
N LEU A 207 6.06 -9.66 -16.84
CA LEU A 207 6.02 -8.38 -16.12
C LEU A 207 4.76 -7.57 -16.41
N LYS A 208 4.25 -7.59 -17.64
CA LYS A 208 2.98 -6.93 -17.96
C LYS A 208 1.81 -7.56 -17.20
N GLU A 209 1.76 -8.88 -17.17
CA GLU A 209 0.73 -9.61 -16.42
C GLU A 209 0.81 -9.33 -14.92
N SER A 210 2.03 -9.32 -14.35
CA SER A 210 2.27 -8.93 -12.96
C SER A 210 1.81 -7.49 -12.68
N LEU A 211 2.16 -6.56 -13.57
CA LEU A 211 1.78 -5.16 -13.45
C LEU A 211 0.25 -4.98 -13.48
N ASP A 212 -0.44 -5.68 -14.38
CA ASP A 212 -1.90 -5.67 -14.46
C ASP A 212 -2.53 -6.18 -13.16
N ASN A 213 -1.98 -7.27 -12.59
CA ASN A 213 -2.42 -7.78 -11.29
C ASN A 213 -2.21 -6.77 -10.16
N LEU A 214 -1.06 -6.08 -10.12
CA LEU A 214 -0.78 -5.06 -9.11
C LEU A 214 -1.68 -3.83 -9.26
N VAL A 215 -1.96 -3.41 -10.49
CA VAL A 215 -2.89 -2.29 -10.75
C VAL A 215 -4.30 -2.65 -10.29
N ASN A 216 -4.75 -3.89 -10.55
CA ASN A 216 -6.04 -4.39 -10.07
C ASN A 216 -6.08 -4.49 -8.54
N GLN A 217 -5.00 -4.99 -7.92
CA GLN A 217 -4.87 -5.05 -6.46
C GLN A 217 -4.93 -3.64 -5.85
N ARG A 218 -4.24 -2.67 -6.45
CA ARG A 218 -4.26 -1.27 -6.01
C ARG A 218 -5.66 -0.68 -6.08
N GLU A 219 -6.41 -0.94 -7.14
CA GLU A 219 -7.80 -0.46 -7.26
C GLU A 219 -8.71 -1.12 -6.21
N SER A 220 -8.56 -2.44 -6.00
CA SER A 220 -9.28 -3.16 -4.95
C SER A 220 -9.03 -2.59 -3.56
N LEU A 221 -7.78 -2.23 -3.25
CA LEU A 221 -7.43 -1.57 -1.98
C LEU A 221 -8.05 -0.17 -1.86
N TYR A 222 -8.11 0.61 -2.94
CA TYR A 222 -8.80 1.90 -2.92
C TYR A 222 -10.30 1.74 -2.67
N ASP A 223 -10.94 0.75 -3.29
CA ASP A 223 -12.35 0.41 -3.04
C ASP A 223 -12.59 0.01 -1.58
N GLU A 224 -11.75 -0.87 -1.04
CA GLU A 224 -11.85 -1.27 0.36
C GLU A 224 -11.67 -0.05 1.28
N ARG A 225 -10.66 0.78 1.03
CA ARG A 225 -10.42 2.01 1.80
C ARG A 225 -11.64 2.93 1.77
N ARG A 226 -12.26 3.14 0.61
CA ARG A 226 -13.48 3.94 0.48
C ARG A 226 -14.59 3.40 1.37
N LYS A 227 -14.85 2.09 1.34
CA LYS A 227 -15.86 1.44 2.19
C LYS A 227 -15.57 1.64 3.68
N VAL A 228 -14.32 1.44 4.11
CA VAL A 228 -13.95 1.64 5.52
C VAL A 228 -14.10 3.10 5.95
N ILE A 229 -13.70 4.06 5.11
CA ILE A 229 -13.92 5.49 5.37
C ILE A 229 -15.40 5.80 5.57
N HIS A 230 -16.30 5.21 4.77
CA HIS A 230 -17.73 5.38 4.97
C HIS A 230 -18.18 4.84 6.33
N THR A 231 -17.74 3.63 6.72
CA THR A 231 -18.08 3.06 8.04
C THR A 231 -17.57 3.91 9.21
N VAL A 232 -16.35 4.47 9.10
CA VAL A 232 -15.78 5.37 10.13
C VAL A 232 -16.58 6.65 10.25
N ARG A 233 -17.02 7.24 9.12
CA ARG A 233 -17.87 8.44 9.11
C ARG A 233 -19.24 8.18 9.73
N GLU A 234 -19.84 7.03 9.42
CA GLU A 234 -21.11 6.61 10.04
C GLU A 234 -20.97 6.42 11.54
N ALA A 235 -19.88 5.79 12.01
CA ALA A 235 -19.57 5.69 13.43
C ALA A 235 -19.38 7.08 14.07
N GLY A 236 -18.69 8.00 13.40
CA GLY A 236 -18.55 9.39 13.85
C GLY A 236 -19.90 10.11 14.01
N ALA A 237 -20.79 9.99 13.02
CA ALA A 237 -22.13 10.56 13.11
C ALA A 237 -22.96 9.94 14.25
N LYS A 238 -22.87 8.62 14.46
CA LYS A 238 -23.49 7.95 15.61
C LYS A 238 -22.97 8.51 16.94
N LEU A 239 -21.66 8.77 17.05
CA LEU A 239 -21.07 9.36 18.26
C LEU A 239 -21.58 10.78 18.53
N GLU A 240 -21.66 11.64 17.52
CA GLU A 240 -22.21 12.99 17.67
C GLU A 240 -23.67 12.96 18.16
N MET A 241 -24.49 12.03 17.64
CA MET A 241 -25.85 11.82 18.11
C MET A 241 -25.90 11.36 19.56
N ILE A 242 -25.06 10.40 19.94
CA ILE A 242 -24.96 9.89 21.31
C ILE A 242 -24.53 11.02 22.26
N GLU A 243 -23.55 11.82 21.88
CA GLU A 243 -23.09 12.96 22.69
C GLU A 243 -24.17 14.01 22.88
N THR A 244 -24.93 14.31 21.83
CA THR A 244 -26.10 15.19 21.91
C THR A 244 -27.13 14.67 22.90
N GLN A 245 -27.43 13.35 22.86
CA GLN A 245 -28.36 12.71 23.79
C GLN A 245 -27.84 12.72 25.24
N VAL A 246 -26.56 12.38 25.46
CA VAL A 246 -25.93 12.43 26.79
C VAL A 246 -25.98 13.85 27.36
N ASN A 247 -25.67 14.86 26.55
CA ASN A 247 -25.72 16.26 26.96
C ASN A 247 -27.15 16.71 27.29
N ALA A 248 -28.15 16.27 26.52
CA ALA A 248 -29.56 16.55 26.79
C ALA A 248 -30.03 15.92 28.11
N ILE A 249 -29.62 14.67 28.40
CA ILE A 249 -29.90 14.00 29.67
C ILE A 249 -29.25 14.74 30.83
N ALA A 250 -27.97 15.12 30.71
CA ALA A 250 -27.25 15.87 31.72
C ALA A 250 -27.90 17.25 31.99
N PHE A 251 -28.32 17.95 30.93
CA PHE A 251 -29.04 19.22 31.05
C PHE A 251 -30.39 19.06 31.76
N LYS A 252 -31.18 18.04 31.40
CA LYS A 252 -32.45 17.73 32.06
C LYS A 252 -32.22 17.40 33.54
N LYS A 253 -31.22 16.59 33.87
CA LYS A 253 -30.85 16.24 35.25
C LYS A 253 -30.46 17.47 36.07
N SER A 254 -29.60 18.34 35.52
CA SER A 254 -29.21 19.61 36.15
C SER A 254 -30.43 20.51 36.41
N ARG A 255 -31.33 20.64 35.44
CA ARG A 255 -32.57 21.43 35.59
C ARG A 255 -33.49 20.84 36.66
N MET A 256 -33.64 19.51 36.74
CA MET A 256 -34.43 18.85 37.78
C MET A 256 -33.81 19.07 39.16
N GLN A 257 -32.51 18.88 39.32
CA GLN A 257 -31.80 19.12 40.58
C GLN A 257 -31.92 20.58 41.04
N ALA A 258 -31.82 21.54 40.11
CA ALA A 258 -32.04 22.96 40.41
C ALA A 258 -33.49 23.27 40.80
N ALA A 259 -34.47 22.55 40.25
CA ALA A 259 -35.87 22.65 40.64
C ALA A 259 -36.12 22.02 42.03
N GLU A 260 -35.58 20.83 42.28
CA GLU A 260 -35.64 20.15 43.59
C GLU A 260 -34.99 20.99 44.69
N HIS A 261 -33.83 21.59 44.43
CA HIS A 261 -33.17 22.48 45.39
C HIS A 261 -34.04 23.71 45.70
N ARG A 262 -34.70 24.29 44.69
CA ARG A 262 -35.65 25.40 44.89
C ARG A 262 -36.87 24.96 45.70
N HIS A 263 -37.44 23.80 45.39
CA HIS A 263 -38.56 23.23 46.15
C HIS A 263 -38.19 22.91 47.59
N ARG A 264 -36.99 22.36 47.82
CA ARG A 264 -36.48 22.07 49.17
C ARG A 264 -36.29 23.36 49.98
N LYS A 265 -35.67 24.38 49.38
CA LYS A 265 -35.51 25.70 50.03
C LYS A 265 -36.86 26.34 50.34
N GLN A 266 -37.85 26.19 49.45
CA GLN A 266 -39.20 26.69 49.68
C GLN A 266 -39.87 25.95 50.86
N ARG A 267 -39.81 24.61 50.89
CA ARG A 267 -40.29 23.81 52.01
C ARG A 267 -39.62 24.20 53.33
N GLU A 268 -38.30 24.36 53.35
CA GLU A 268 -37.58 24.80 54.55
C GLU A 268 -38.00 26.20 55.02
N ILE A 269 -38.35 27.11 54.11
CA ILE A 269 -38.89 28.43 54.44
C ILE A 269 -40.31 28.31 55.02
N ASP A 270 -41.15 27.48 54.41
CA ASP A 270 -42.52 27.25 54.84
C ASP A 270 -42.56 26.55 56.21
N ASP A 271 -41.72 25.52 56.42
CA ASP A 271 -41.54 24.84 57.71
C ASP A 271 -41.05 25.82 58.79
N ARG A 272 -40.13 26.73 58.48
CA ARG A 272 -39.70 27.79 59.40
C ARG A 272 -40.81 28.78 59.73
N ARG A 273 -41.71 29.09 58.78
CA ARG A 273 -42.87 29.94 59.02
C ARG A 273 -43.89 29.25 59.91
N VAL A 274 -44.18 27.98 59.65
CA VAL A 274 -45.06 27.15 60.50
C VAL A 274 -44.48 27.06 61.91
N ALA A 275 -43.21 26.72 62.07
CA ALA A 275 -42.55 26.64 63.38
C ALA A 275 -42.56 27.99 64.14
N ARG A 276 -42.44 29.12 63.44
CA ARG A 276 -42.58 30.46 64.06
C ARG A 276 -44.01 30.72 64.53
N HIS A 277 -45.01 30.38 63.71
CA HIS A 277 -46.42 30.53 64.10
C HIS A 277 -46.77 29.65 65.30
N GLU A 278 -46.32 28.40 65.32
CA GLU A 278 -46.49 27.49 66.46
C GLU A 278 -45.81 28.02 67.72
N ALA A 279 -44.57 28.52 67.61
CA ALA A 279 -43.86 29.10 68.75
C ALA A 279 -44.54 30.34 69.34
N VAL A 280 -45.16 31.18 68.50
CA VAL A 280 -45.95 32.35 68.94
C VAL A 280 -47.24 31.90 69.63
N GLN A 281 -47.95 30.92 69.08
CA GLN A 281 -49.15 30.36 69.71
C GLN A 281 -48.83 29.71 71.06
N GLU A 282 -47.72 28.97 71.16
CA GLU A 282 -47.28 28.36 72.42
C GLU A 282 -46.83 29.38 73.47
N ARG A 283 -46.26 30.54 73.07
CA ARG A 283 -46.04 31.66 74.01
C ARG A 283 -47.35 32.24 74.51
N ALA A 284 -48.29 32.52 73.61
CA ALA A 284 -49.60 33.08 73.98
C ALA A 284 -50.37 32.14 74.92
N LYS A 285 -50.30 30.82 74.72
CA LYS A 285 -50.85 29.83 75.66
C LYS A 285 -50.18 29.88 77.02
N ARG A 286 -48.83 29.89 77.07
CA ARG A 286 -48.09 29.98 78.33
C ARG A 286 -48.37 31.27 79.10
N ASP A 287 -48.47 32.41 78.41
CA ASP A 287 -48.82 33.68 79.04
C ASP A 287 -50.24 33.65 79.61
N LYS A 288 -51.18 33.03 78.89
CA LYS A 288 -52.55 32.83 79.37
C LYS A 288 -52.60 31.91 80.59
N GLU A 289 -51.90 30.78 80.57
CA GLU A 289 -51.79 29.87 81.72
C GLU A 289 -51.11 30.54 82.92
N TYR A 290 -50.10 31.36 82.70
CA TYR A 290 -49.45 32.15 83.74
C TYR A 290 -50.41 33.16 84.37
N GLN A 291 -51.19 33.87 83.53
CA GLN A 291 -52.20 34.81 83.99
C GLN A 291 -53.33 34.11 84.76
N GLU A 292 -53.77 32.94 84.33
CA GLU A 292 -54.78 32.13 85.03
C GLU A 292 -54.26 31.66 86.40
N ARG A 293 -53.00 31.20 86.49
CA ARG A 293 -52.36 30.86 87.77
C ARG A 293 -52.23 32.07 88.68
N TRP A 294 -51.85 33.21 88.13
CA TRP A 294 -51.73 34.47 88.86
C TRP A 294 -53.08 34.92 89.44
N ASN A 295 -54.14 34.85 88.63
CA ASN A 295 -55.50 35.16 89.05
C ASN A 295 -56.00 34.18 90.12
N ALA A 296 -55.73 32.88 89.99
CA ALA A 296 -56.11 31.88 90.99
C ALA A 296 -55.40 32.12 92.34
N LEU A 297 -54.12 32.48 92.33
CA LEU A 297 -53.38 32.86 93.55
C LEU A 297 -53.96 34.13 94.20
N LYS A 298 -54.30 35.13 93.38
CA LYS A 298 -54.95 36.36 93.86
C LYS A 298 -56.34 36.10 94.45
N GLU A 299 -57.14 35.23 93.84
CA GLU A 299 -58.45 34.83 94.33
C GLU A 299 -58.35 34.04 95.65
N ALA A 300 -57.39 33.11 95.76
CA ALA A 300 -57.13 32.37 96.99
C ALA A 300 -56.72 33.31 98.15
N ALA A 301 -55.89 34.32 97.87
CA ALA A 301 -55.52 35.35 98.83
C ALA A 301 -56.72 36.21 99.24
N LEU A 302 -57.54 36.66 98.28
CA LEU A 302 -58.79 37.40 98.55
C LEU A 302 -59.77 36.58 99.41
N LYS A 303 -59.85 35.27 99.18
CA LYS A 303 -60.71 34.37 99.94
C LYS A 303 -60.23 34.18 101.39
N LYS A 304 -58.91 34.11 101.61
CA LYS A 304 -58.32 34.12 102.95
C LYS A 304 -58.59 35.44 103.70
N MET A 305 -58.54 36.56 102.99
CA MET A 305 -58.89 37.87 103.53
C MET A 305 -60.35 37.93 103.97
N SER A 306 -61.27 37.43 103.14
CA SER A 306 -62.70 37.43 103.45
C SER A 306 -63.09 36.43 104.54
N SER A 307 -62.32 35.35 104.74
CA SER A 307 -62.50 34.41 105.85
C SER A 307 -61.84 34.86 107.16
N GLY A 308 -61.17 36.01 107.20
CA GLY A 308 -60.56 36.59 108.41
C GLY A 308 -59.24 35.95 108.83
N GLU A 309 -58.59 35.16 107.96
CA GLU A 309 -57.24 34.62 108.20
C GLU A 309 -56.17 35.68 107.93
N LYS A 310 -55.06 35.61 108.68
CA LYS A 310 -53.93 36.52 108.46
C LYS A 310 -53.27 36.21 107.12
N LEU A 311 -53.17 37.21 106.24
CA LEU A 311 -52.44 37.12 104.98
C LEU A 311 -50.93 37.16 105.21
N THR A 312 -50.19 36.38 104.42
CA THR A 312 -48.73 36.51 104.32
C THR A 312 -48.34 37.76 103.53
N PHE A 313 -47.07 38.20 103.65
CA PHE A 313 -46.56 39.37 102.93
C PHE A 313 -46.71 39.23 101.41
N ASP A 314 -46.46 38.04 100.87
CA ASP A 314 -46.60 37.75 99.44
C ASP A 314 -48.07 37.74 98.98
N GLU A 315 -48.99 37.25 99.82
CA GLU A 315 -50.43 37.31 99.56
C GLU A 315 -50.99 38.74 99.64
N MET A 316 -50.50 39.57 100.57
CA MET A 316 -50.81 41.01 100.59
C MET A 316 -50.26 41.71 99.34
N LYS A 317 -49.05 41.35 98.89
CA LYS A 317 -48.47 41.87 97.65
C LYS A 317 -49.25 41.42 96.41
N LEU A 318 -49.85 40.23 96.41
CA LEU A 318 -50.72 39.73 95.32
C LEU A 318 -52.04 40.51 95.21
N ILE A 319 -52.60 40.98 96.34
CA ILE A 319 -53.89 41.70 96.39
C ILE A 319 -53.70 43.22 96.21
N PHE A 320 -52.72 43.79 96.91
CA PHE A 320 -52.51 45.25 97.04
C PHE A 320 -51.20 45.74 96.43
N GLY A 321 -50.31 44.84 95.99
CA GLY A 321 -49.14 45.23 95.24
C GLY A 321 -49.59 45.85 93.94
N ASP A 322 -49.23 47.13 93.77
CA ASP A 322 -49.48 47.87 92.55
C ASP A 322 -48.76 47.13 91.41
N SER A 323 -49.51 46.62 90.44
CA SER A 323 -48.98 46.03 89.19
C SER A 323 -48.39 47.10 88.25
N SER A 324 -47.94 48.22 88.83
CA SER A 324 -47.55 49.48 88.22
C SER A 324 -46.21 49.95 88.78
N SER A 325 -45.26 49.03 88.93
CA SER A 325 -43.85 49.35 89.17
C SER A 325 -42.99 48.49 88.24
N GLU A 326 -42.87 48.96 87.00
CA GLU A 326 -41.77 48.62 86.09
C GLU A 326 -40.53 49.46 86.42
#